data_AF-Q8FRA4-F1
#
_entry.id   AF-Q8FRA4-F1
#
_cell.length_a   1.000
_cell.length_b   1.000
_cell.length_c   1.000
_cell.angle_alpha   90.00
_cell.angle_beta   90.00
_cell.angle_gamma   90.00
#
_symmetry.space_group_name_H-M   'P 1'
#
loop_
_entity.id
_entity.type
_entity.pdbx_description
1 polymer ?
#
loop_
_entity_poly.entity_id
_entity_poly.type
_entity_poly.pdbx_seq_one_letter_code
_entity_poly.pdbx_strand_id
1 'polypeptide(L)'
;MTFSRINGYGAPPTAHRWAPLLVHAGGMTFDADAINVLCEHIEQVGFIHNGDTEIRRELLINIGMPDREAHILAQPGEPVRWEIPDGNTSYCWVAGDLPPGLAIEDGHIVGVCNVSGFWPVEIIVGPAIHYDALGSGGAPLEPGEWKPIDEPISTPVRAAAGIRLDELNPTELDDIIAQALAAKADKEAPDER
;
A
#
# COMPACT_ATOMS: atom_id res chain seq x y z
N MET A 1 13.83 4.63 13.12
CA MET A 1 12.76 3.68 12.75
C MET A 1 12.70 3.63 11.25
N THR A 2 12.94 2.47 10.65
CA THR A 2 13.09 2.30 9.19
C THR A 2 12.04 1.29 8.75
N PHE A 3 11.13 1.68 7.87
CA PHE A 3 10.08 0.83 7.28
C PHE A 3 10.58 0.33 5.92
N SER A 4 10.56 -0.98 5.65
CA SER A 4 10.83 -1.51 4.30
C SER A 4 9.53 -1.63 3.48
N ARG A 5 9.62 -1.37 2.17
CA ARG A 5 8.55 -0.80 1.32
C ARG A 5 7.70 -1.87 0.63
N ILE A 6 6.38 -1.67 0.68
CA ILE A 6 5.37 -2.43 -0.08
C ILE A 6 5.26 -1.97 -1.55
N ASN A 7 5.87 -0.84 -1.93
CA ASN A 7 5.81 -0.33 -3.32
C ASN A 7 7.17 0.15 -3.83
N GLY A 8 7.46 -0.18 -5.10
CA GLY A 8 8.72 0.15 -5.80
C GLY A 8 8.92 1.64 -6.15
N TYR A 9 8.01 2.52 -5.73
CA TYR A 9 8.12 3.95 -6.01
C TYR A 9 8.94 4.66 -4.93
N GLY A 10 9.90 5.47 -5.36
CA GLY A 10 10.73 6.27 -4.48
C GLY A 10 9.91 7.33 -3.75
N ALA A 11 9.59 7.11 -2.48
CA ALA A 11 9.05 8.18 -1.64
C ALA A 11 10.13 9.24 -1.36
N PRO A 12 9.78 10.54 -1.36
CA PRO A 12 10.70 11.61 -0.97
C PRO A 12 11.31 11.38 0.42
N PRO A 13 12.55 11.81 0.69
CA PRO A 13 13.22 11.59 1.98
C PRO A 13 12.50 12.21 3.19
N THR A 14 11.69 13.24 2.96
CA THR A 14 10.90 13.97 3.98
C THR A 14 9.45 13.49 4.05
N ALA A 15 9.07 12.47 3.29
CA ALA A 15 7.71 12.00 3.22
C ALA A 15 7.35 11.15 4.45
N HIS A 16 6.08 11.21 4.81
CA HIS A 16 5.48 10.43 5.88
C HIS A 16 5.73 8.93 5.66
N ARG A 17 5.84 8.16 6.74
CA ARG A 17 6.18 6.72 6.69
C ARG A 17 5.27 5.88 5.78
N TRP A 18 4.04 6.33 5.56
CA TRP A 18 3.03 5.68 4.72
C TRP A 18 2.93 6.24 3.30
N ALA A 19 3.74 7.24 2.96
CA ALA A 19 3.79 7.85 1.64
C ALA A 19 3.89 6.84 0.49
N PRO A 20 4.67 5.74 0.56
CA PRO A 20 4.74 4.73 -0.51
C PRO A 20 3.39 4.11 -0.89
N LEU A 21 2.38 4.13 -0.02
CA LEU A 21 1.03 3.64 -0.32
C LEU A 21 0.25 4.61 -1.23
N LEU A 22 0.65 5.88 -1.26
CA LEU A 22 -0.13 6.97 -1.87
C LEU A 22 0.57 7.64 -3.07
N VAL A 23 1.86 7.35 -3.34
CA VAL A 23 2.62 7.99 -4.43
C VAL A 23 1.97 7.84 -5.82
N HIS A 24 1.18 6.78 -6.03
CA HIS A 24 0.44 6.54 -7.28
C HIS A 24 -0.94 5.90 -7.09
N ALA A 25 -1.62 6.22 -5.99
CA ALA A 25 -2.96 5.68 -5.74
C ALA A 25 -3.93 6.08 -6.90
N GLY A 26 -4.48 5.08 -7.59
CA GLY A 26 -5.40 5.30 -8.72
C GLY A 26 -4.80 5.98 -9.96
N GLY A 27 -3.47 5.97 -10.13
CA GLY A 27 -2.79 6.64 -11.25
C GLY A 27 -2.67 8.16 -11.09
N MET A 28 -3.05 8.69 -9.92
CA MET A 28 -2.87 10.10 -9.57
C MET A 28 -1.48 10.30 -8.97
N THR A 29 -0.86 11.44 -9.27
CA THR A 29 0.41 11.82 -8.66
C THR A 29 0.12 12.94 -7.67
N PHE A 30 0.32 12.66 -6.38
CA PHE A 30 0.17 13.66 -5.33
C PHE A 30 1.52 14.30 -5.04
N ASP A 31 1.52 15.59 -4.68
CA ASP A 31 2.72 16.23 -4.14
C ASP A 31 3.01 15.73 -2.71
N ALA A 32 4.23 15.97 -2.23
CA ALA A 32 4.70 15.42 -0.96
C ALA A 32 3.89 15.94 0.24
N ASP A 33 3.40 17.18 0.19
CA ASP A 33 2.64 17.79 1.29
C ASP A 33 1.23 17.18 1.34
N ALA A 34 0.58 17.00 0.19
CA ALA A 34 -0.71 16.32 0.09
C ALA A 34 -0.61 14.86 0.57
N ILE A 35 0.45 14.13 0.19
CA ILE A 35 0.70 12.77 0.66
C ILE A 35 0.85 12.73 2.18
N ASN A 36 1.59 13.67 2.77
CA ASN A 36 1.81 13.72 4.20
C ASN A 36 0.52 14.01 4.97
N VAL A 37 -0.28 14.98 4.51
CA VAL A 37 -1.59 15.30 5.10
C VAL A 37 -2.56 14.12 5.01
N LEU A 38 -2.60 13.43 3.87
CA LEU A 38 -3.42 12.22 3.71
C LEU A 38 -2.97 11.12 4.67
N CYS A 39 -1.66 10.91 4.82
CA CYS A 39 -1.16 9.92 5.75
C CYS A 39 -1.49 10.28 7.22
N GLU A 40 -1.32 11.53 7.63
CA GLU A 40 -1.71 12.01 8.96
C GLU A 40 -3.23 11.88 9.17
N HIS A 41 -4.02 12.15 8.15
CA HIS A 41 -5.47 11.98 8.20
C HIS A 41 -5.84 10.51 8.39
N ILE A 42 -5.22 9.59 7.65
CA ILE A 42 -5.37 8.13 7.78
C ILE A 42 -5.00 7.68 9.22
N GLU A 43 -3.97 8.25 9.84
CA GLU A 43 -3.65 8.00 11.25
C GLU A 43 -4.76 8.49 12.20
N GLN A 44 -5.24 9.71 11.99
CA GLN A 44 -6.20 10.39 12.87
C GLN A 44 -7.61 9.80 12.81
N VAL A 45 -8.06 9.37 11.62
CA VAL A 45 -9.38 8.75 11.45
C VAL A 45 -9.40 7.30 11.91
N GLY A 46 -8.28 6.80 12.44
CA GLY A 46 -8.15 5.41 12.80
C GLY A 46 -8.33 4.57 11.56
N PHE A 47 -7.41 4.70 10.61
CA PHE A 47 -7.05 3.54 9.79
C PHE A 47 -6.55 2.47 10.76
N ILE A 48 -7.53 1.85 11.38
CA ILE A 48 -7.43 0.67 12.19
C ILE A 48 -6.93 -0.31 11.15
N HIS A 49 -5.62 -0.54 11.16
CA HIS A 49 -5.09 -1.88 10.99
C HIS A 49 -6.12 -2.80 11.59
N ASN A 50 -6.90 -3.47 10.74
CA ASN A 50 -8.00 -4.36 11.10
C ASN A 50 -7.52 -5.28 12.23
N GLY A 51 -7.67 -4.85 13.48
CA GLY A 51 -6.95 -5.43 14.62
C GLY A 51 -7.42 -6.84 14.93
N ASP A 52 -8.57 -7.21 14.37
CA ASP A 52 -9.20 -8.51 14.29
C ASP A 52 -8.65 -9.41 13.16
N THR A 53 -7.96 -8.84 12.17
CA THR A 53 -7.28 -9.58 11.09
C THR A 53 -5.76 -9.64 11.23
N GLU A 54 -5.20 -8.94 12.22
CA GLU A 54 -3.78 -9.02 12.55
C GLU A 54 -3.43 -10.39 13.12
N ILE A 55 -2.35 -10.97 12.61
CA ILE A 55 -1.78 -12.19 13.19
C ILE A 55 -0.73 -11.77 14.21
N ARG A 56 -0.96 -12.14 15.47
CA ARG A 56 -0.04 -11.88 16.57
C ARG A 56 0.70 -13.14 16.95
N ARG A 57 2.01 -13.03 17.16
CA ARG A 57 2.87 -14.15 17.50
C ARG A 57 3.80 -13.77 18.63
N GLU A 58 3.68 -14.47 19.74
CA GLU A 58 4.68 -14.40 20.78
C GLU A 58 5.98 -15.03 20.28
N LEU A 59 7.09 -14.31 20.47
CA LEU A 59 8.41 -14.70 20.05
C LEU A 59 9.36 -14.53 21.24
N LEU A 60 10.09 -15.60 21.56
CA LEU A 60 11.20 -15.54 22.49
C LEU A 60 12.51 -15.55 21.71
N ILE A 61 13.29 -14.48 21.85
CA ILE A 61 14.65 -14.39 21.30
C ILE A 61 15.64 -14.63 22.43
N ASN A 62 16.53 -15.61 22.25
CA ASN A 62 17.62 -15.89 23.17
C ASN A 62 18.97 -15.64 22.46
N ILE A 63 19.76 -14.75 23.08
CA ILE A 63 21.15 -14.53 22.71
C ILE A 63 22.05 -15.02 23.85
N GLY A 64 22.84 -16.08 23.61
CA GLY A 64 23.89 -16.53 24.51
C GLY A 64 23.45 -17.11 25.87
N MET A 65 22.18 -17.43 26.07
CA MET A 65 21.66 -18.04 27.29
C MET A 65 21.43 -19.55 27.12
N PRO A 66 21.46 -20.35 28.21
CA PRO A 66 21.41 -21.81 28.14
C PRO A 66 20.05 -22.43 27.75
N ASP A 67 19.01 -21.62 27.56
CA ASP A 67 17.67 -22.10 27.21
C ASP A 67 17.54 -22.36 25.70
N ARG A 68 17.05 -23.54 25.32
CA ARG A 68 16.98 -23.97 23.91
C ARG A 68 15.58 -23.93 23.34
N GLU A 69 14.58 -23.49 24.11
CA GLU A 69 13.18 -23.45 23.63
C GLU A 69 12.81 -22.11 23.00
N ALA A 70 13.76 -21.18 22.88
CA ALA A 70 13.56 -19.93 22.17
C ALA A 70 13.35 -20.14 20.67
N HIS A 71 12.55 -19.26 20.06
CA HIS A 71 12.24 -19.30 18.63
C HIS A 71 13.46 -18.88 17.80
N ILE A 72 14.24 -17.93 18.32
CA ILE A 72 15.52 -17.49 17.76
C ILE A 72 16.61 -17.79 18.79
N LEU A 73 17.62 -18.54 18.37
CA LEU A 73 18.79 -18.90 19.15
C LEU A 73 20.04 -18.40 18.40
N ALA A 74 20.82 -17.54 19.04
CA ALA A 74 22.11 -17.09 18.52
C ALA A 74 23.11 -16.84 19.66
N GLN A 75 24.40 -16.80 19.34
CA GLN A 75 25.43 -16.32 20.27
C GLN A 75 25.66 -14.81 20.13
N PRO A 76 26.18 -14.12 21.17
CA PRO A 76 26.58 -12.72 21.04
C PRO A 76 27.57 -12.53 19.88
N GLY A 77 27.30 -11.57 19.01
CA GLY A 77 28.11 -11.26 17.83
C GLY A 77 27.80 -12.13 16.60
N GLU A 78 26.95 -13.13 16.72
CA GLU A 78 26.49 -13.94 15.59
C GLU A 78 25.42 -13.18 14.78
N PRO A 79 25.49 -13.20 13.44
CA PRO A 79 24.42 -12.63 12.61
C PRO A 79 23.14 -13.43 12.76
N VAL A 80 22.05 -12.73 13.08
CA VAL A 80 20.69 -13.25 13.08
C VAL A 80 20.07 -12.91 11.73
N ARG A 81 19.44 -13.91 11.12
CA ARG A 81 18.48 -13.75 10.04
C ARG A 81 17.38 -14.78 10.22
N TRP A 82 16.21 -14.33 10.64
CA TRP A 82 15.06 -15.17 10.90
C TRP A 82 13.87 -14.68 10.10
N GLU A 83 13.23 -15.57 9.34
CA GLU A 83 12.04 -15.26 8.55
C GLU A 83 10.84 -15.10 9.46
N ILE A 84 10.15 -13.98 9.34
CA ILE A 84 8.88 -13.75 10.02
C ILE A 84 7.79 -14.42 9.18
N PRO A 85 7.06 -15.41 9.71
CA PRO A 85 5.95 -16.01 8.99
C PRO A 85 4.96 -14.93 8.56
N ASP A 86 4.60 -14.90 7.28
CA ASP A 86 3.72 -13.89 6.65
C ASP A 86 4.26 -12.44 6.71
N GLY A 87 5.48 -12.21 7.19
CA GLY A 87 6.06 -10.87 7.33
C GLY A 87 6.31 -10.13 6.02
N ASN A 88 6.19 -10.82 4.88
CA ASN A 88 6.33 -10.26 3.52
C ASN A 88 5.00 -9.84 2.87
N THR A 89 3.86 -10.06 3.55
CA THR A 89 2.54 -9.92 2.93
C THR A 89 2.05 -8.48 2.88
N SER A 90 2.30 -7.69 3.93
CA SER A 90 1.85 -6.29 4.03
C SER A 90 2.79 -5.51 4.96
N TYR A 91 2.37 -5.27 6.20
CA TYR A 91 3.17 -4.60 7.22
C TYR A 91 3.48 -5.58 8.36
N CYS A 92 4.67 -5.41 8.93
CA CYS A 92 5.12 -6.20 10.08
C CYS A 92 5.78 -5.27 11.09
N TRP A 93 5.47 -5.45 12.37
CA TRP A 93 6.06 -4.66 13.45
C TRP A 93 6.20 -5.49 14.74
N VAL A 94 6.95 -4.94 15.69
CA VAL A 94 7.23 -5.58 16.99
C VAL A 94 6.57 -4.78 18.10
N ALA A 95 5.76 -5.45 18.91
CA ALA A 95 5.36 -4.95 20.22
C ALA A 95 6.37 -5.44 21.27
N GLY A 96 6.99 -4.48 21.97
CA GLY A 96 8.14 -4.71 22.84
C GLY A 96 9.46 -4.30 22.19
N ASP A 97 10.57 -4.60 22.86
CA ASP A 97 11.91 -4.20 22.42
C ASP A 97 12.66 -5.40 21.84
N LEU A 98 13.04 -5.30 20.56
CA LEU A 98 13.99 -6.23 19.98
C LEU A 98 15.35 -6.15 20.70
N PRO A 99 16.13 -7.25 20.71
CA PRO A 99 17.51 -7.20 21.16
C PRO A 99 18.30 -6.10 20.42
N PRO A 100 19.18 -5.37 21.11
CA PRO A 100 19.91 -4.26 20.51
C PRO A 100 20.75 -4.74 19.31
N GLY A 101 20.60 -4.04 18.18
CA GLY A 101 21.28 -4.37 16.93
C GLY A 101 20.51 -5.33 16.03
N LEU A 102 19.32 -5.80 16.44
CA LEU A 102 18.35 -6.45 15.57
C LEU A 102 17.28 -5.46 15.09
N ALA A 103 16.76 -5.68 13.88
CA ALA A 103 15.70 -4.91 13.25
C ALA A 103 14.83 -5.81 12.35
N ILE A 104 13.66 -5.31 11.95
CA ILE A 104 12.87 -5.94 10.89
C ILE A 104 13.28 -5.35 9.53
N GLU A 105 13.67 -6.21 8.60
CA GLU A 105 13.95 -5.84 7.21
C GLU A 105 13.40 -6.91 6.27
N ASP A 106 12.58 -6.51 5.30
CA ASP A 106 12.07 -7.37 4.23
C ASP A 106 11.44 -8.68 4.74
N GLY A 107 10.58 -8.58 5.77
CA GLY A 107 9.90 -9.73 6.38
C GLY A 107 10.82 -10.62 7.23
N HIS A 108 12.00 -10.15 7.62
CA HIS A 108 12.93 -10.88 8.46
C HIS A 108 13.34 -10.08 9.70
N ILE A 109 13.61 -10.76 10.81
CA ILE A 109 14.41 -10.20 11.89
C ILE A 109 15.88 -10.40 11.54
N VAL A 110 16.61 -9.31 11.36
CA VAL A 110 18.01 -9.32 10.93
C VAL A 110 18.88 -8.46 11.83
N GLY A 111 20.17 -8.79 11.90
CA GLY A 111 21.18 -7.95 12.53
C GLY A 111 22.16 -8.73 13.39
N VAL A 112 22.83 -8.03 14.30
CA VAL A 112 23.81 -8.63 15.22
C VAL A 112 23.56 -8.06 16.61
N CYS A 113 23.30 -8.95 17.58
CA CYS A 113 23.23 -8.58 18.99
C CYS A 113 24.51 -9.01 19.71
N ASN A 114 25.16 -8.09 20.42
CA ASN A 114 26.38 -8.37 21.20
C ASN A 114 26.11 -8.59 22.70
N VAL A 115 24.85 -8.50 23.12
CA VAL A 115 24.45 -8.59 24.53
C VAL A 115 23.74 -9.92 24.73
N SER A 116 24.13 -10.68 25.76
CA SER A 116 23.41 -11.90 26.14
C SER A 116 22.12 -11.59 26.88
N GLY A 117 21.07 -12.38 26.67
CA GLY A 117 19.80 -12.21 27.38
C GLY A 117 18.61 -12.93 26.73
N PHE A 118 17.43 -12.62 27.25
CA PHE A 118 16.13 -13.05 26.75
C PHE A 118 15.26 -11.84 26.42
N TRP A 119 14.62 -11.88 25.26
CA TRP A 119 13.69 -10.85 24.81
C TRP A 119 12.38 -11.51 24.39
N PRO A 120 11.37 -11.53 25.28
CA PRO A 120 10.01 -11.83 24.86
C PRO A 120 9.48 -10.61 24.10
N VAL A 121 9.07 -10.84 22.86
CA VAL A 121 8.45 -9.83 22.00
C VAL A 121 7.22 -10.40 21.35
N GLU A 122 6.31 -9.55 20.89
CA GLU A 122 5.18 -9.95 20.06
C GLU A 122 5.40 -9.41 18.65
N ILE A 123 5.38 -10.31 17.67
CA ILE A 123 5.43 -9.96 16.25
C ILE A 123 4.01 -9.84 15.74
N ILE A 124 3.70 -8.71 15.12
CA ILE A 124 2.38 -8.37 14.62
C ILE A 124 2.49 -8.22 13.11
N VAL A 125 1.74 -9.07 12.40
CA VAL A 125 1.69 -9.09 10.95
C VAL A 125 0.29 -8.70 10.50
N GLY A 126 0.27 -7.74 9.60
CA GLY A 126 -0.93 -7.23 8.99
C GLY A 126 -1.52 -8.07 7.87
N PRO A 127 -2.81 -7.93 7.58
CA PRO A 127 -3.40 -8.54 6.39
C PRO A 127 -2.85 -7.89 5.10
N ALA A 128 -2.66 -8.71 4.06
CA ALA A 128 -2.44 -8.24 2.71
C ALA A 128 -3.77 -7.86 2.06
N ILE A 129 -4.12 -6.58 2.14
CA ILE A 129 -5.38 -6.04 1.62
C ILE A 129 -5.14 -4.76 0.82
N HIS A 130 -6.06 -4.45 -0.08
CA HIS A 130 -6.16 -3.14 -0.74
C HIS A 130 -7.57 -2.56 -0.61
N TYR A 131 -7.73 -1.29 -0.96
CA TYR A 131 -9.04 -0.64 -1.04
C TYR A 131 -9.60 -0.74 -2.47
N ASP A 132 -10.83 -1.25 -2.59
CA ASP A 132 -11.61 -1.22 -3.82
C ASP A 132 -12.70 -0.13 -3.71
N ALA A 133 -12.63 0.85 -4.60
CA ALA A 133 -13.60 1.93 -4.67
C ALA A 133 -14.96 1.50 -5.27
N LEU A 134 -15.14 0.22 -5.62
CA LEU A 134 -16.38 -0.35 -6.16
C LEU A 134 -16.90 0.40 -7.41
N GLY A 135 -15.97 0.93 -8.22
CA GLY A 135 -16.29 1.74 -9.39
C GLY A 135 -16.61 3.21 -9.12
N SER A 136 -16.48 3.68 -7.88
CA SER A 136 -16.48 5.11 -7.52
C SER A 136 -15.10 5.77 -7.74
N GLY A 137 -15.00 7.07 -7.43
CA GLY A 137 -13.73 7.81 -7.48
C GLY A 137 -12.82 7.54 -6.29
N GLY A 138 -13.30 6.85 -5.26
CA GLY A 138 -12.58 6.58 -4.02
C GLY A 138 -12.55 7.77 -3.06
N ALA A 139 -13.54 8.67 -3.13
CA ALA A 139 -13.62 9.78 -2.18
C ALA A 139 -13.99 9.29 -0.76
N PRO A 140 -13.62 10.01 0.31
CA PRO A 140 -13.84 9.56 1.69
C PRO A 140 -15.30 9.27 2.10
N LEU A 141 -16.25 9.85 1.37
CA LEU A 141 -17.70 9.65 1.60
C LEU A 141 -18.33 8.70 0.58
N GLU A 142 -17.54 8.18 -0.37
CA GLU A 142 -17.98 7.22 -1.37
C GLU A 142 -17.89 5.79 -0.81
N PRO A 143 -18.79 4.89 -1.26
CA PRO A 143 -18.72 3.49 -0.85
C PRO A 143 -17.44 2.85 -1.39
N GLY A 144 -16.79 2.05 -0.54
CA GLY A 144 -15.70 1.17 -0.94
C GLY A 144 -15.45 0.09 0.10
N GLU A 145 -14.58 -0.85 -0.24
CA GLU A 145 -14.37 -2.08 0.51
C GLU A 145 -12.87 -2.41 0.62
N TRP A 146 -12.45 -2.95 1.76
CA TRP A 146 -11.13 -3.55 1.92
C TRP A 146 -11.17 -5.00 1.46
N LYS A 147 -10.38 -5.34 0.43
CA LYS A 147 -10.32 -6.68 -0.17
C LYS A 147 -8.94 -7.30 -0.02
N PRO A 148 -8.81 -8.64 0.00
CA PRO A 148 -7.53 -9.32 -0.13
C PRO A 148 -6.72 -8.80 -1.32
N ILE A 149 -5.39 -8.69 -1.17
CA ILE A 149 -4.51 -8.09 -2.19
C ILE A 149 -4.57 -8.80 -3.55
N ASP A 150 -4.90 -10.09 -3.54
CA ASP A 150 -4.99 -10.95 -4.73
C ASP A 150 -6.34 -10.83 -5.47
N GLU A 151 -7.36 -10.24 -4.83
CA GLU A 151 -8.63 -9.97 -5.49
C GLU A 151 -8.47 -8.80 -6.46
N PRO A 152 -9.07 -8.83 -7.66
CA PRO A 152 -8.97 -7.72 -8.60
C PRO A 152 -9.82 -6.51 -8.16
N ILE A 153 -9.30 -5.29 -8.40
CA ILE A 153 -10.03 -4.04 -8.17
C ILE A 153 -11.21 -3.93 -9.14
N SER A 154 -12.38 -3.54 -8.63
CA SER A 154 -13.56 -3.26 -9.45
C SER A 154 -13.27 -2.11 -10.41
N THR A 155 -13.29 -2.39 -11.71
CA THR A 155 -13.08 -1.35 -12.71
C THR A 155 -14.40 -0.61 -12.95
N PRO A 156 -14.43 0.74 -12.90
CA PRO A 156 -15.62 1.47 -13.28
C PRO A 156 -15.95 1.21 -14.74
N VAL A 157 -17.12 0.65 -15.02
CA VAL A 157 -17.71 0.74 -16.36
C VAL A 157 -18.21 2.18 -16.50
N ARG A 158 -17.34 3.09 -16.94
CA ARG A 158 -17.80 4.37 -17.47
C ARG A 158 -18.58 4.06 -18.75
N ALA A 159 -19.90 3.97 -18.63
CA ALA A 159 -20.75 4.20 -19.77
C ALA A 159 -20.37 5.59 -20.30
N ALA A 160 -19.82 5.67 -21.51
CA ALA A 160 -19.68 6.95 -22.17
C ALA A 160 -21.06 7.61 -22.12
N ALA A 161 -21.15 8.82 -21.57
CA ALA A 161 -22.37 9.60 -21.66
C ALA A 161 -22.62 9.82 -23.16
N GLY A 162 -23.46 8.98 -23.75
CA GLY A 162 -23.85 9.13 -25.14
C GLY A 162 -24.54 10.49 -25.28
N ILE A 163 -24.20 11.23 -26.32
CA ILE A 163 -24.91 12.46 -26.66
C ILE A 163 -26.36 12.05 -26.98
N ARG A 164 -27.32 12.58 -26.24
CA ARG A 164 -28.76 12.36 -26.46
C ARG A 164 -29.21 13.25 -27.62
N LEU A 165 -29.06 12.73 -28.84
CA LEU A 165 -29.32 13.47 -30.08
C LEU A 165 -30.77 13.98 -30.18
N ASP A 166 -31.70 13.33 -29.48
CA ASP A 166 -33.13 13.67 -29.42
C ASP A 166 -33.44 14.84 -28.47
N GLU A 167 -32.51 15.22 -27.60
CA GLU A 167 -32.66 16.32 -26.65
C GLU A 167 -32.00 17.63 -27.16
N LEU A 168 -31.33 17.58 -28.31
CA LEU A 168 -30.65 18.72 -28.93
C LEU A 168 -31.59 19.54 -29.80
N ASN A 169 -31.38 20.85 -29.83
CA ASN A 169 -32.06 21.70 -30.80
C ASN A 169 -31.44 21.52 -32.21
N PRO A 170 -32.14 21.94 -33.29
CA PRO A 170 -31.66 21.72 -34.66
C PRO A 170 -30.26 22.31 -34.93
N THR A 171 -29.95 23.48 -34.37
CA THR A 171 -28.65 24.13 -34.54
C THR A 171 -27.53 23.35 -33.86
N GLU A 172 -27.76 22.86 -32.64
CA GLU A 172 -26.80 22.03 -31.90
C GLU A 172 -26.56 20.69 -32.61
N LEU A 173 -27.61 20.11 -33.19
CA LEU A 173 -27.51 18.88 -33.96
C LEU A 173 -26.67 19.09 -35.24
N ASP A 174 -26.90 20.18 -35.96
CA ASP A 174 -26.13 20.55 -37.15
C ASP A 174 -24.64 20.79 -36.82
N ASP A 175 -24.35 21.46 -35.70
CA ASP A 175 -22.98 21.70 -35.22
C ASP A 175 -22.25 20.38 -34.90
N ILE A 176 -22.92 19.44 -34.23
CA ILE A 176 -22.36 18.12 -33.93
C ILE A 176 -22.12 17.31 -35.20
N ILE A 177 -23.05 17.36 -36.16
CA ILE A 177 -22.89 16.70 -37.46
C ILE A 177 -21.68 17.28 -38.20
N ALA A 178 -21.53 18.61 -38.23
CA ALA A 178 -20.41 19.28 -38.87
C ALA A 178 -19.07 18.88 -38.21
N GLN A 179 -19.00 18.86 -36.88
CA GLN A 179 -17.82 18.43 -36.15
C GLN A 179 -17.49 16.95 -36.41
N ALA A 180 -18.49 16.07 -36.43
CA ALA A 180 -18.30 14.65 -36.70
C ALA A 180 -17.79 14.38 -38.12
N LEU A 181 -18.31 15.10 -39.12
CA LEU A 181 -17.86 15.01 -40.50
C LEU A 181 -16.42 15.52 -40.67
N ALA A 182 -16.07 16.63 -40.01
CA ALA A 182 -14.70 17.16 -40.03
C ALA A 182 -13.71 16.18 -39.39
N ALA A 183 -14.03 15.65 -38.20
CA ALA A 183 -13.19 14.68 -37.52
C ALA A 183 -13.03 13.36 -38.29
N LYS A 184 -14.06 12.97 -39.07
CA LYS A 184 -13.99 11.81 -39.96
C LYS A 184 -13.05 12.08 -41.15
N ALA A 185 -13.18 13.24 -41.78
CA ALA A 185 -12.30 13.63 -42.89
C ALA A 185 -10.83 13.70 -42.45
N ASP A 186 -10.54 14.26 -41.27
CA ASP A 186 -9.19 14.33 -40.71
C ASP A 186 -8.58 12.94 -40.43
N LYS A 187 -9.41 11.94 -40.09
CA LYS A 187 -8.96 10.56 -39.87
C LYS A 187 -8.83 9.75 -41.17
N GLU A 188 -9.54 10.13 -42.21
CA GLU A 188 -9.52 9.48 -43.52
C GLU A 188 -8.48 10.10 -44.47
N ALA A 189 -7.94 11.28 -44.15
CA ALA A 189 -6.78 11.83 -44.82
C ALA A 189 -5.55 10.94 -44.52
N PRO A 190 -4.93 10.30 -45.54
CA PRO A 190 -3.70 9.55 -45.32
C PRO A 190 -2.60 10.51 -44.86
N ASP A 191 -1.83 10.08 -43.86
CA ASP A 191 -0.62 10.75 -43.38
C ASP A 191 0.39 10.78 -44.56
N GLU A 192 0.38 11.84 -45.37
CA GLU A 192 1.43 12.09 -46.37
C GLU A 192 2.73 12.47 -45.63
N ARG A 193 3.48 11.44 -45.25
CA ARG A 193 4.91 11.52 -44.92
C ARG A 193 5.75 10.81 -45.98
#